data_AF-A0A5B8J7Y2-F1
#
_entry.id   AF-A0A5B8J7Y2-F1
#
_cell.length_a   1.000
_cell.length_b   1.000
_cell.length_c   1.000
_cell.angle_alpha   90.00
_cell.angle_beta   90.00
_cell.angle_gamma   90.00
#
_symmetry.space_group_name_H-M   'P 1'
#
loop_
_entity.id
_entity.type
_entity.pdbx_description
1 polymer ?
#
loop_
_entity_poly.entity_id
_entity_poly.type
_entity_poly.pdbx_seq_one_letter_code
_entity_poly.pdbx_strand_id
1 'polypeptide(L)'
;MRTSRTTTVALACAALAALTAGTATASTPVANTCGGAVSDYSGLLGLDTPFTGNATGAGVDRPMTITPQALNGTLVKTEIASGTGDSRYALGQFLLRVDITGRGEIVFPAYAGEGWSENIVCATGTRVTKITGMVYVADLKEPIGFVVSRD
;
A
#
# COMPACT_ATOMS: atom_id res chain seq x y z
N MET A 1 -62.41 44.34 -24.43
CA MET A 1 -63.70 43.63 -24.47
C MET A 1 -63.44 42.14 -24.65
N ARG A 2 -64.25 41.30 -23.97
CA ARG A 2 -64.14 39.83 -23.72
C ARG A 2 -63.03 39.48 -22.71
N THR A 3 -63.26 39.31 -21.41
CA THR A 3 -64.36 38.75 -20.58
C THR A 3 -64.31 37.22 -20.40
N SER A 4 -63.75 36.82 -19.25
CA SER A 4 -64.15 35.75 -18.31
C SER A 4 -64.07 34.27 -18.71
N ARG A 5 -63.42 33.45 -17.87
CA ARG A 5 -64.10 32.73 -16.76
C ARG A 5 -63.13 32.05 -15.78
N THR A 6 -63.48 32.23 -14.52
CA THR A 6 -62.97 31.71 -13.25
C THR A 6 -63.32 30.23 -13.05
N THR A 7 -62.48 29.45 -12.36
CA THR A 7 -62.96 28.53 -11.31
C THR A 7 -61.85 28.13 -10.33
N THR A 8 -62.25 28.17 -9.06
CA THR A 8 -61.57 27.95 -7.77
C THR A 8 -61.37 26.48 -7.41
N VAL A 9 -60.69 26.25 -6.26
CA VAL A 9 -60.70 25.11 -5.30
C VAL A 9 -59.28 24.52 -5.15
N ALA A 10 -58.69 24.25 -3.98
CA ALA A 10 -58.91 24.57 -2.57
C ALA A 10 -57.66 24.11 -1.75
N LEU A 11 -57.57 24.62 -0.52
CA LEU A 11 -56.91 24.09 0.70
C LEU A 11 -55.93 22.91 0.60
N ALA A 12 -54.75 23.05 1.24
CA ALA A 12 -54.37 22.19 2.36
C ALA A 12 -53.17 22.75 3.14
N CYS A 13 -53.32 22.77 4.46
CA CYS A 13 -52.32 23.12 5.45
C CYS A 13 -51.16 22.10 5.54
N ALA A 14 -50.07 22.60 6.13
CA ALA A 14 -49.27 21.97 7.19
C ALA A 14 -47.89 21.42 6.85
N ALA A 15 -47.00 21.76 7.79
CA ALA A 15 -45.68 21.21 8.08
C ALA A 15 -44.53 21.59 7.12
N LEU A 16 -43.97 22.78 7.34
CA LEU A 16 -42.52 22.95 7.21
C LEU A 16 -41.86 22.14 8.33
N ALA A 17 -41.60 20.86 8.07
CA ALA A 17 -40.63 20.12 8.86
C ALA A 17 -39.26 20.73 8.52
N ALA A 18 -38.72 21.54 9.42
CA ALA A 18 -37.32 21.89 9.40
C ALA A 18 -36.55 20.57 9.57
N LEU A 19 -36.20 19.93 8.45
CA LEU A 19 -35.10 18.98 8.43
C LEU A 19 -33.86 19.80 8.80
N THR A 20 -33.53 19.80 10.09
CA THR A 20 -32.15 19.95 10.52
C THR A 20 -31.41 18.75 9.94
N ALA A 21 -31.04 18.86 8.67
CA ALA A 21 -30.02 18.03 8.07
C ALA A 21 -28.78 18.27 8.93
N GLY A 22 -28.56 17.38 9.89
CA GLY A 22 -27.29 17.30 10.59
C GLY A 22 -26.26 17.23 9.48
N THR A 23 -25.44 18.28 9.36
CA THR A 23 -24.31 18.27 8.45
C THR A 23 -23.46 17.11 8.92
N ALA A 24 -23.54 15.98 8.20
CA ALA A 24 -22.62 14.88 8.39
C ALA A 24 -21.25 15.52 8.32
N THR A 25 -20.56 15.54 9.46
CA THR A 25 -19.24 16.12 9.55
C THR A 25 -18.39 15.20 8.71
N ALA A 26 -18.13 15.60 7.46
CA ALA A 26 -17.26 14.85 6.58
C ALA A 26 -15.94 14.73 7.33
N SER A 27 -15.59 13.51 7.73
CA SER A 27 -14.30 13.25 8.33
C SER A 27 -13.26 13.77 7.34
N THR A 28 -12.42 14.72 7.77
CA THR A 28 -11.29 15.16 6.98
C THR A 28 -10.50 13.92 6.57
N PRO A 29 -10.27 13.68 5.26
CA PRO A 29 -9.49 12.55 4.82
C PRO A 29 -8.12 12.62 5.49
N VAL A 30 -7.77 11.58 6.24
CA VAL A 30 -6.47 11.49 6.89
C VAL A 30 -5.48 11.05 5.82
N ALA A 31 -4.47 11.88 5.56
CA ALA A 31 -3.38 11.51 4.66
C ALA A 31 -2.68 10.25 5.20
N ASN A 32 -2.45 9.27 4.34
CA ASN A 32 -1.73 8.04 4.67
C ASN A 32 -0.32 8.15 4.08
N THR A 33 0.60 8.73 4.84
CA THR A 33 1.98 8.98 4.37
C THR A 33 2.94 7.82 4.60
N CYS A 34 2.43 6.62 4.88
CA CYS A 34 3.25 5.46 5.19
C CYS A 34 4.06 5.01 3.96
N GLY A 35 5.39 4.98 4.09
CA GLY A 35 6.29 4.60 3.00
C GLY A 35 6.40 5.62 1.86
N GLY A 36 5.94 6.86 2.04
CA GLY A 36 5.96 7.87 0.98
C GLY A 36 7.35 8.34 0.54
N ALA A 37 8.41 7.98 1.26
CA ALA A 37 9.80 8.37 0.96
C ALA A 37 10.77 7.19 0.90
N VAL A 38 11.85 7.32 0.13
CA VAL A 38 12.92 6.31 0.03
C VAL A 38 13.56 6.01 1.40
N SER A 39 13.72 7.04 2.23
CA SER A 39 14.22 6.91 3.60
C SER A 39 13.33 6.08 4.50
N ASP A 40 12.04 5.92 4.18
CA ASP A 40 11.13 5.08 4.96
C ASP A 40 11.43 3.59 4.84
N TYR A 41 12.19 3.20 3.81
CA TYR A 41 12.63 1.83 3.55
C TYR A 41 14.12 1.63 3.83
N SER A 42 14.95 2.65 3.57
CA SER A 42 16.41 2.54 3.63
C SER A 42 17.04 3.16 4.87
N GLY A 43 16.28 3.97 5.60
CA GLY A 43 16.75 4.76 6.74
C GLY A 43 17.34 6.11 6.33
N LEU A 44 17.27 7.08 7.24
CA LEU A 44 17.72 8.47 7.03
C LEU A 44 19.08 8.76 7.68
N LEU A 45 19.25 8.32 8.94
CA LEU A 45 20.45 8.58 9.75
C LEU A 45 21.39 7.37 9.85
N GLY A 46 20.91 6.20 9.44
CA GLY A 46 21.63 4.94 9.39
C GLY A 46 20.86 3.97 8.50
N LEU A 47 21.54 2.97 7.94
CA LEU A 47 20.88 1.92 7.17
C LEU A 47 19.89 1.21 8.10
N ASP A 48 18.65 1.10 7.64
CA ASP A 48 17.65 0.34 8.37
C ASP A 48 17.96 -1.16 8.39
N THR A 49 17.38 -1.85 9.36
CA THR A 49 17.39 -3.31 9.45
C THR A 49 16.76 -3.96 8.21
N PRO A 50 17.26 -5.14 7.79
CA PRO A 50 16.63 -5.91 6.71
C PRO A 50 15.19 -6.26 7.05
N PHE A 51 14.32 -6.22 6.04
CA PHE A 51 13.04 -6.92 6.15
C PHE A 51 13.28 -8.42 6.02
N THR A 52 12.67 -9.21 6.90
CA THR A 52 12.80 -10.67 6.93
C THR A 52 11.43 -11.31 7.02
N GLY A 53 11.26 -12.47 6.41
CA GLY A 53 10.01 -13.21 6.41
C GLY A 53 10.00 -14.29 5.36
N ASN A 54 8.84 -14.59 4.79
CA ASN A 54 8.67 -15.68 3.84
C ASN A 54 7.87 -15.27 2.61
N ALA A 55 8.19 -15.87 1.48
CA ALA A 55 7.31 -16.00 0.33
C ALA A 55 6.69 -17.39 0.32
N THR A 56 5.37 -17.48 0.25
CA THR A 56 4.62 -18.72 0.38
C THR A 56 3.82 -18.99 -0.89
N GLY A 57 4.05 -20.15 -1.49
CA GLY A 57 3.31 -20.60 -2.66
C GLY A 57 3.31 -22.12 -2.77
N ALA A 58 2.20 -22.68 -3.26
CA ALA A 58 1.99 -24.13 -3.33
C ALA A 58 2.23 -24.87 -1.99
N GLY A 59 1.97 -24.20 -0.86
CA GLY A 59 2.17 -24.76 0.48
C GLY A 59 3.62 -24.82 0.96
N VAL A 60 4.57 -24.21 0.25
CA VAL A 60 5.99 -24.16 0.63
C VAL A 60 6.37 -22.73 1.02
N ASP A 61 6.93 -22.59 2.23
CA ASP A 61 7.50 -21.33 2.71
C ASP A 61 8.96 -21.20 2.25
N ARG A 62 9.29 -20.04 1.69
CA ARG A 62 10.63 -19.69 1.23
C ARG A 62 11.12 -18.50 2.03
N PRO A 63 12.15 -18.65 2.87
CA PRO A 63 12.79 -17.53 3.54
C PRO A 63 13.16 -16.45 2.53
N MET A 64 12.80 -15.22 2.87
CA MET A 64 13.00 -14.03 2.05
C MET A 64 13.56 -12.90 2.91
N THR A 65 14.53 -12.17 2.36
CA THR A 65 15.04 -10.94 2.96
C THR A 65 15.14 -9.82 1.93
N ILE A 66 14.82 -8.59 2.35
CA ILE A 66 15.02 -7.38 1.56
C ILE A 66 15.90 -6.44 2.39
N THR A 67 17.14 -6.26 1.94
CA THR A 67 18.17 -5.53 2.70
C THR A 67 18.53 -4.24 1.98
N PRO A 68 18.27 -3.07 2.58
CA PRO A 68 18.81 -1.79 2.08
C PRO A 68 20.34 -1.83 1.99
N GLN A 69 20.90 -1.35 0.87
CA GLN A 69 22.35 -1.34 0.63
C GLN A 69 22.93 0.07 0.63
N ALA A 70 22.09 1.10 0.53
CA ALA A 70 22.49 2.50 0.54
C ALA A 70 21.56 3.32 1.42
N LEU A 71 22.15 4.17 2.27
CA LEU A 71 21.42 5.10 3.13
C LEU A 71 20.64 6.10 2.27
N ASN A 72 19.36 6.33 2.58
CA ASN A 72 18.48 7.20 1.80
C ASN A 72 18.56 6.90 0.29
N GLY A 73 18.73 5.63 -0.06
CA GLY A 73 18.98 5.15 -1.42
C GLY A 73 18.00 4.05 -1.80
N THR A 74 17.87 3.83 -3.10
CA THR A 74 16.96 2.82 -3.65
C THR A 74 17.61 1.46 -3.82
N LEU A 75 18.91 1.32 -3.56
CA LEU A 75 19.61 0.06 -3.76
C LEU A 75 19.23 -0.95 -2.66
N VAL A 76 18.70 -2.09 -3.07
CA VAL A 76 18.36 -3.22 -2.20
C VAL A 76 18.98 -4.51 -2.70
N LYS A 77 19.31 -5.38 -1.76
CA LYS A 77 19.57 -6.81 -2.00
C LYS A 77 18.33 -7.58 -1.59
N THR A 78 17.70 -8.25 -2.53
CA THR A 78 16.59 -9.16 -2.29
C THR A 78 17.11 -10.58 -2.39
N GLU A 79 16.90 -11.37 -1.35
CA GLU A 79 17.34 -12.75 -1.30
C GLU A 79 16.16 -13.66 -0.95
N ILE A 80 16.00 -14.77 -1.68
CA ILE A 80 14.89 -15.70 -1.53
C ILE A 80 15.35 -17.14 -1.75
N ALA A 81 14.85 -18.06 -0.92
CA ALA A 81 15.12 -19.48 -1.05
C ALA A 81 14.44 -20.07 -2.30
N SER A 82 15.19 -20.82 -3.10
CA SER A 82 14.69 -21.63 -4.21
C SER A 82 14.44 -23.08 -3.74
N GLY A 83 13.44 -23.30 -2.90
CA GLY A 83 12.91 -24.62 -2.51
C GLY A 83 13.88 -25.57 -1.78
N THR A 84 14.95 -26.02 -2.42
CA THR A 84 15.90 -27.04 -1.97
C THR A 84 17.18 -26.45 -1.38
N GLY A 85 17.07 -25.63 -0.34
CA GLY A 85 18.21 -25.17 0.46
C GLY A 85 19.16 -24.16 -0.21
N ASP A 86 19.00 -23.90 -1.51
CA ASP A 86 19.72 -22.85 -2.21
C ASP A 86 18.98 -21.51 -2.05
N SER A 87 19.74 -20.47 -1.72
CA SER A 87 19.26 -19.10 -1.68
C SER A 87 19.88 -18.33 -2.84
N ARG A 88 19.07 -17.52 -3.53
CA ARG A 88 19.53 -16.69 -4.63
C ARG A 88 19.15 -15.24 -4.37
N TYR A 89 19.99 -14.34 -4.84
CA TYR A 89 19.78 -12.91 -4.63
C TYR A 89 19.76 -12.14 -5.95
N ALA A 90 19.07 -11.01 -5.91
CA ALA A 90 19.19 -9.93 -6.86
C ALA A 90 19.59 -8.66 -6.12
N LEU A 91 20.42 -7.85 -6.77
CA LEU A 91 20.84 -6.55 -6.27
C LEU A 91 20.46 -5.49 -7.30
N GLY A 92 19.74 -4.46 -6.89
CA GLY A 92 19.32 -3.41 -7.80
C GLY A 92 18.43 -2.37 -7.13
N GLN A 93 18.01 -1.38 -7.91
CA GLN A 93 17.21 -0.28 -7.40
C GLN A 93 15.74 -0.68 -7.29
N PHE A 94 15.10 -0.36 -6.17
CA PHE A 94 13.65 -0.38 -6.10
C PHE A 94 13.06 0.92 -6.68
N LEU A 95 11.84 0.82 -7.19
CA LEU A 95 11.01 1.94 -7.61
C LEU A 95 10.01 2.24 -6.51
N LEU A 96 9.86 3.50 -6.14
CA LEU A 96 8.83 3.98 -5.22
C LEU A 96 7.71 4.65 -5.99
N ARG A 97 6.49 4.16 -5.81
CA ARG A 97 5.25 4.80 -6.27
C ARG A 97 4.53 5.35 -5.07
N VAL A 98 3.99 6.57 -5.19
CA VAL A 98 3.27 7.23 -4.12
C VAL A 98 1.90 7.64 -4.64
N ASP A 99 0.85 7.23 -3.94
CA ASP A 99 -0.51 7.58 -4.32
C ASP A 99 -0.91 9.00 -3.83
N ILE A 100 -2.12 9.43 -4.18
CA ILE A 100 -2.63 10.76 -3.81
C ILE A 100 -2.78 10.97 -2.29
N THR A 101 -2.78 9.88 -1.51
CA THR A 101 -2.87 9.93 -0.04
C THR A 101 -1.49 9.99 0.61
N GLY A 102 -0.41 9.86 -0.17
CA GLY A 102 0.96 9.83 0.29
C GLY A 102 1.48 8.41 0.56
N ARG A 103 0.72 7.37 0.20
CA ARG A 103 1.07 5.99 0.55
C ARG A 103 2.08 5.44 -0.44
N GLY A 104 3.16 4.87 0.08
CA GLY A 104 4.17 4.21 -0.71
C GLY A 104 3.77 2.81 -1.17
N GLU A 105 4.19 2.47 -2.38
CA GLU A 105 4.26 1.13 -2.96
C GLU A 105 5.66 0.95 -3.55
N ILE A 106 6.30 -0.19 -3.32
CA ILE A 106 7.60 -0.49 -3.90
C ILE A 106 7.54 -1.63 -4.90
N VAL A 107 8.36 -1.51 -5.94
CA VAL A 107 8.74 -2.60 -6.85
C VAL A 107 10.24 -2.81 -6.74
N PHE A 108 10.70 -4.03 -6.53
CA PHE A 108 12.11 -4.33 -6.29
C PHE A 108 12.57 -5.53 -7.13
N PRO A 109 13.87 -5.60 -7.46
CA PRO A 109 14.40 -6.75 -8.18
C PRO A 109 14.37 -8.00 -7.31
N ALA A 110 14.03 -9.13 -7.90
CA ALA A 110 14.13 -10.46 -7.31
C ALA A 110 14.93 -11.37 -8.24
N TYR A 111 15.52 -12.45 -7.74
CA TYR A 111 16.36 -13.33 -8.55
C TYR A 111 15.66 -13.82 -9.84
N ALA A 112 14.35 -14.04 -9.79
CA ALA A 112 13.57 -14.56 -10.90
C ALA A 112 12.74 -13.49 -11.65
N GLY A 113 13.01 -12.21 -11.41
CA GLY A 113 12.25 -11.11 -11.99
C GLY A 113 12.13 -9.95 -11.01
N GLU A 114 10.91 -9.70 -10.54
CA GLU A 114 10.62 -8.61 -9.62
C GLU A 114 9.64 -9.04 -8.52
N GLY A 115 9.58 -8.26 -7.46
CA GLY A 115 8.51 -8.30 -6.47
C GLY A 115 7.91 -6.92 -6.30
N TRP A 116 6.65 -6.87 -5.90
CA TRP A 116 5.93 -5.63 -5.65
C TRP A 116 5.12 -5.74 -4.37
N SER A 117 4.99 -4.63 -3.65
CA SER A 117 4.13 -4.54 -2.49
C SER A 117 2.67 -4.38 -2.90
N GLU A 118 1.76 -5.03 -2.21
CA GLU A 118 0.31 -4.76 -2.26
C GLU A 118 -0.16 -4.00 -1.02
N ASN A 119 0.55 -4.17 0.10
CA ASN A 119 0.23 -3.52 1.36
C ASN A 119 1.49 -3.22 2.15
N ILE A 120 1.54 -2.02 2.73
CA ILE A 120 2.64 -1.54 3.54
C ILE A 120 2.10 -1.03 4.88
N VAL A 121 2.80 -1.36 5.96
CA VAL A 121 2.48 -0.95 7.32
C VAL A 121 3.65 -0.21 7.93
N CYS A 122 3.35 0.88 8.62
CA CYS A 122 4.28 1.67 9.41
C CYS A 122 3.82 1.62 10.87
N ALA A 123 4.69 1.16 11.78
CA ALA A 123 4.32 1.05 13.20
C ALA A 123 4.10 2.44 13.84
N THR A 124 4.94 3.42 13.50
CA THR A 124 4.82 4.81 13.94
C THR A 124 5.48 5.72 12.91
N GLY A 125 4.84 6.84 12.59
CA GLY A 125 5.31 7.76 11.55
C GLY A 125 5.27 7.15 10.15
N THR A 126 6.29 7.40 9.34
CA THR A 126 6.35 6.97 7.93
C THR A 126 7.25 5.76 7.71
N ARG A 127 8.03 5.34 8.71
CA ARG A 127 8.97 4.21 8.61
C ARG A 127 8.21 2.91 8.40
N VAL A 128 8.52 2.24 7.29
CA VAL A 128 7.91 0.95 6.96
C VAL A 128 8.45 -0.13 7.89
N THR A 129 7.57 -0.94 8.46
CA THR A 129 7.92 -2.07 9.34
C THR A 129 7.41 -3.40 8.81
N LYS A 130 6.45 -3.39 7.87
CA LYS A 130 5.97 -4.61 7.22
C LYS A 130 5.55 -4.36 5.78
N ILE A 131 5.90 -5.31 4.92
CA ILE A 131 5.55 -5.33 3.51
C ILE A 131 4.87 -6.67 3.21
N THR A 132 3.72 -6.59 2.57
CA THR A 132 3.02 -7.74 2.01
C THR A 132 2.83 -7.49 0.51
N GLY A 133 3.02 -8.51 -0.30
CA GLY A 133 2.86 -8.38 -1.74
C GLY A 133 3.17 -9.68 -2.47
N MET A 134 3.62 -9.57 -3.71
CA MET A 134 3.84 -10.69 -4.61
C MET A 134 5.25 -10.65 -5.18
N VAL A 135 5.84 -11.82 -5.43
CA VAL A 135 7.20 -11.94 -5.97
C VAL A 135 7.32 -13.11 -6.95
N TYR A 136 8.07 -12.91 -8.02
CA TYR A 136 8.45 -13.99 -8.93
C TYR A 136 9.58 -14.84 -8.32
N VAL A 137 9.44 -16.17 -8.43
CA VAL A 137 10.47 -17.15 -8.06
C VAL A 137 10.75 -18.10 -9.22
N ALA A 138 12.00 -18.51 -9.41
CA ALA A 138 12.48 -19.06 -10.69
C ALA A 138 11.90 -20.43 -11.03
N ASP A 139 11.48 -21.17 -10.01
CA ASP A 139 10.95 -22.53 -10.12
C ASP A 139 9.41 -22.57 -10.13
N LEU A 140 8.74 -21.41 -10.10
CA LEU A 140 7.29 -21.30 -10.24
C LEU A 140 6.93 -20.43 -11.43
N LYS A 141 5.80 -20.76 -12.07
CA LYS A 141 5.31 -20.02 -13.24
C LYS A 141 4.55 -18.75 -12.85
N GLU A 142 3.86 -18.81 -11.71
CA GLU A 142 3.04 -17.71 -11.18
C GLU A 142 3.77 -17.05 -9.99
N PRO A 143 3.57 -15.74 -9.78
CA PRO A 143 4.11 -15.07 -8.60
C PRO A 143 3.45 -15.62 -7.33
N ILE A 144 4.17 -15.55 -6.22
CA ILE A 144 3.72 -16.03 -4.92
C ILE A 144 3.64 -14.89 -3.91
N GLY A 145 2.74 -15.03 -2.95
CA GLY A 145 2.58 -14.03 -1.90
C GLY A 145 3.77 -14.04 -0.95
N PHE A 146 4.20 -12.87 -0.49
CA PHE A 146 5.22 -12.75 0.55
C PHE A 146 4.76 -11.83 1.67
N VAL A 147 5.32 -12.08 2.86
CA VAL A 147 5.20 -11.22 4.02
C VAL A 147 6.59 -11.09 4.64
N VAL A 148 7.10 -9.86 4.69
CA VAL A 148 8.36 -9.54 5.36
C VAL A 148 8.17 -8.39 6.31
N SER A 149 8.87 -8.43 7.44
CA SER A 149 8.79 -7.43 8.50
C SER A 149 10.18 -7.10 9.02
N ARG A 150 10.29 -5.96 9.70
CA ARG A 150 11.45 -5.58 10.48
C ARG A 150 11.01 -4.87 11.75
N ASP A 151 11.91 -4.87 12.72
CA ASP A 151 11.78 -4.11 13.96
C ASP A 151 12.32 -2.67 13.79
#